data_AF-A0A2A4SK29-F1
#
_entry.id   AF-A0A2A4SK29-F1
#
_cell.length_a   1.000
_cell.length_b   1.000
_cell.length_c   1.000
_cell.angle_alpha   90.00
_cell.angle_beta   90.00
_cell.angle_gamma   90.00
#
_symmetry.space_group_name_H-M   'P 1'
#
loop_
_entity.id
_entity.type
_entity.pdbx_description
1 polymer ?
#
loop_
_entity_poly.entity_id
_entity_poly.type
_entity_poly.pdbx_seq_one_letter_code
_entity_poly.pdbx_strand_id
1 'polypeptide(L)'
;MPVSVANTFRDDVHNLAKSETKKVDGSIGPKVSELAHYKNLAKKQLNSSILESTINLSTANSPQALVLKTALEGINDALRASLGDSAIQSAYEVGIDVSPEATANRIVSLSTAFFSQYQAVHNEFEDNIEAARTAFTEVIRGGIDAGFAEAKDILDALDVLNGEIASNIDKTYELVQQQLDAFVIASNGLE
;
A
#
# COMPACT_ATOMS: atom_id res chain seq x y z
N MET A 1 10.64 -31.07 -6.77
CA MET A 1 9.53 -31.04 -5.79
C MET A 1 9.78 -29.85 -4.87
N PRO A 2 8.91 -28.82 -4.83
CA PRO A 2 9.14 -27.70 -3.93
C PRO A 2 8.76 -28.15 -2.52
N VAL A 3 9.75 -28.18 -1.62
CA VAL A 3 9.49 -28.39 -0.20
C VAL A 3 8.80 -27.12 0.31
N SER A 4 7.61 -27.29 0.88
CA SER A 4 6.80 -26.19 1.40
C SER A 4 7.58 -25.41 2.46
N VAL A 5 7.94 -24.16 2.15
CA VAL A 5 8.63 -23.22 3.06
C VAL A 5 7.83 -22.97 4.35
N ALA A 6 6.51 -23.23 4.33
CA ALA A 6 5.67 -23.15 5.52
C ALA A 6 5.91 -24.31 6.51
N ASN A 7 6.32 -25.48 6.02
CA ASN A 7 6.58 -26.64 6.87
C ASN A 7 7.94 -26.50 7.59
N THR A 8 8.95 -25.92 6.94
CA THR A 8 10.29 -25.75 7.53
C THR A 8 10.32 -24.76 8.68
N PHE A 9 9.67 -23.59 8.55
CA PHE A 9 9.65 -22.59 9.64
C PHE A 9 9.05 -23.13 10.94
N ARG A 10 7.95 -23.89 10.83
CA ARG A 10 7.30 -24.48 12.01
C ARG A 10 8.20 -25.49 12.70
N ASP A 11 8.90 -26.31 11.91
CA ASP A 11 9.83 -27.31 12.42
C ASP A 11 11.10 -26.67 13.01
N ASP A 12 11.62 -25.60 12.40
CA ASP A 12 12.78 -24.84 12.86
C ASP A 12 12.51 -24.12 14.19
N VAL A 13 11.34 -23.49 14.33
CA VAL A 13 10.89 -22.89 15.59
C VAL A 13 10.66 -23.96 16.66
N HIS A 14 10.09 -25.10 16.30
CA HIS A 14 9.87 -26.21 17.24
C HIS A 14 11.18 -26.86 17.71
N ASN A 15 12.18 -26.96 16.83
CA ASN A 15 13.52 -27.45 17.17
C ASN A 15 14.28 -26.45 18.05
N LEU A 16 14.16 -25.16 17.76
CA LEU A 16 14.74 -24.08 18.58
C LEU A 16 14.09 -24.01 19.97
N ALA A 17 12.80 -24.34 20.10
CA ALA A 17 12.12 -24.41 21.39
C ALA A 17 12.52 -25.64 22.24
N LYS A 18 13.05 -26.70 21.59
CA LYS A 18 13.48 -27.94 22.22
C LYS A 18 14.96 -28.00 22.60
N SER A 19 15.80 -27.11 22.07
CA SER A 19 17.21 -27.08 22.45
C SER A 19 17.37 -26.60 23.90
N GLU A 20 18.10 -27.38 24.71
CA GLU A 20 18.28 -27.14 26.16
C GLU A 20 19.19 -25.94 26.47
N THR A 21 19.35 -24.97 25.57
CA THR A 21 20.12 -23.74 25.82
C THR A 21 19.27 -22.70 26.54
N LYS A 22 18.60 -23.07 27.64
CA LYS A 22 17.81 -22.13 28.46
C LYS A 22 18.66 -21.25 29.38
N LYS A 23 20.00 -21.37 29.39
CA LYS A 23 20.84 -20.68 30.40
C LYS A 23 22.21 -20.12 29.96
N VAL A 24 22.57 -20.08 28.68
CA VAL A 24 23.91 -19.54 28.30
C VAL A 24 23.89 -18.47 27.21
N ASP A 25 22.86 -18.34 26.37
CA ASP A 25 22.90 -17.38 25.26
C ASP A 25 21.50 -16.90 24.81
N GLY A 26 21.03 -15.81 25.43
CA GLY A 26 19.93 -14.98 24.94
C GLY A 26 18.52 -15.57 25.04
N SER A 27 17.52 -14.69 25.03
CA SER A 27 16.11 -15.09 24.90
C SER A 27 15.86 -15.76 23.54
N ILE A 28 14.89 -16.65 23.45
CA ILE A 28 14.53 -17.35 22.20
C ILE A 28 13.87 -16.38 21.19
N GLY A 29 13.30 -15.27 21.67
CA GLY A 29 12.58 -14.27 20.86
C GLY A 29 13.37 -13.71 19.67
N PRO A 30 14.59 -13.19 19.85
CA PRO A 30 15.44 -12.72 18.75
C PRO A 30 15.72 -13.79 17.67
N LYS A 31 15.96 -15.04 18.07
CA LYS A 31 16.26 -16.14 17.14
C LYS A 31 15.01 -16.59 16.35
N VAL A 32 13.83 -16.51 16.95
CA VAL A 32 12.54 -16.76 16.26
C VAL A 32 12.21 -15.62 15.28
N SER A 33 12.49 -14.37 15.67
CA SER A 33 12.33 -13.19 14.80
C SER A 33 13.25 -13.29 13.56
N GLU A 34 14.50 -13.71 13.72
CA GLU A 34 15.43 -13.93 12.60
C GLU A 34 14.93 -15.02 11.62
N LEU A 35 14.41 -16.14 12.13
CA LEU A 35 13.79 -17.19 11.31
C LEU A 35 12.54 -16.68 10.57
N ALA A 36 11.77 -15.78 11.19
CA ALA A 36 10.59 -15.16 10.55
C ALA A 36 11.00 -14.19 9.43
N HIS A 37 12.04 -13.38 9.66
CA HIS A 37 12.63 -12.52 8.63
C HIS A 37 13.14 -13.33 7.43
N TYR A 38 13.86 -14.42 7.67
CA TYR A 38 14.34 -15.30 6.59
C TYR A 38 13.19 -15.89 5.76
N LYS A 39 12.12 -16.35 6.42
CA LYS A 39 10.91 -16.86 5.76
C LYS A 39 10.21 -15.79 4.91
N ASN A 40 10.08 -14.57 5.44
CA ASN A 40 9.45 -13.45 4.73
C ASN A 40 10.29 -13.01 3.51
N LEU A 41 11.61 -12.99 3.64
CA LEU A 41 12.52 -12.72 2.53
C LEU A 41 12.41 -13.81 1.45
N ALA A 42 12.37 -15.09 1.84
CA ALA A 42 12.18 -16.21 0.91
C ALA A 42 10.81 -16.15 0.20
N LYS A 43 9.74 -15.71 0.89
CA LYS A 43 8.41 -15.50 0.29
C LYS A 43 8.41 -14.33 -0.69
N LYS A 44 9.06 -13.21 -0.35
CA LYS A 44 9.23 -12.05 -1.25
C LYS A 44 10.01 -12.45 -2.50
N GLN A 45 11.10 -13.18 -2.34
CA GLN A 45 11.93 -13.68 -3.44
C GLN A 45 11.15 -14.69 -4.30
N LEU A 46 10.35 -15.58 -3.70
CA LEU A 46 9.47 -16.49 -4.44
C LEU A 46 8.40 -15.74 -5.23
N ASN A 47 7.74 -14.73 -4.65
CA ASN A 47 6.74 -13.92 -5.34
C ASN A 47 7.37 -13.16 -6.52
N SER A 48 8.57 -12.59 -6.34
CA SER A 48 9.35 -11.98 -7.41
C SER A 48 9.74 -12.98 -8.48
N SER A 49 10.19 -14.19 -8.11
CA SER A 49 10.51 -15.26 -9.06
C SER A 49 9.26 -15.82 -9.78
N ILE A 50 8.09 -15.81 -9.15
CA ILE A 50 6.81 -16.16 -9.79
C ILE A 50 6.45 -15.10 -10.83
N LEU A 51 6.58 -13.82 -10.48
CA LEU A 51 6.35 -12.71 -11.41
C LEU A 51 7.35 -12.75 -12.58
N GLU A 52 8.65 -12.89 -12.30
CA GLU A 52 9.69 -13.06 -13.32
C GLU A 52 9.48 -14.31 -14.16
N SER A 53 9.09 -15.44 -13.57
CA SER A 53 8.81 -16.67 -14.33
C SER A 53 7.56 -16.52 -15.20
N THR A 54 6.56 -15.76 -14.77
CA THR A 54 5.36 -15.45 -15.57
C THR A 54 5.72 -14.57 -16.77
N ILE A 55 6.62 -13.62 -16.57
CA ILE A 55 7.13 -12.74 -17.63
C ILE A 55 8.04 -13.50 -18.61
N ASN A 56 8.85 -14.45 -18.10
CA ASN A 56 9.82 -15.23 -18.88
C ASN A 56 9.27 -16.57 -19.43
N LEU A 57 8.05 -16.98 -19.08
CA LEU A 57 7.47 -18.24 -19.57
C LEU A 57 7.12 -18.11 -21.06
N SER A 58 7.63 -19.04 -21.88
CA SER A 58 7.09 -19.26 -23.22
C SER A 58 5.60 -19.53 -23.13
N THR A 59 4.79 -18.70 -23.79
CA THR A 59 3.31 -18.65 -23.75
C THR A 59 2.58 -19.90 -24.25
N ALA A 60 3.30 -21.01 -24.45
CA ALA A 60 2.78 -22.24 -25.05
C ALA A 60 2.12 -23.21 -24.04
N ASN A 61 2.38 -23.12 -22.74
CA ASN A 61 2.08 -24.22 -21.79
C ASN A 61 1.18 -23.89 -20.60
N SER A 62 0.57 -22.71 -20.50
CA SER A 62 -0.43 -22.45 -19.45
C SER A 62 -1.48 -21.41 -19.89
N PRO A 63 -2.76 -21.82 -20.01
CA PRO A 63 -3.87 -20.90 -20.25
C PRO A 63 -4.00 -19.83 -19.16
N GLN A 64 -3.66 -20.12 -17.91
CA GLN A 64 -3.69 -19.11 -16.84
C GLN A 64 -2.57 -18.07 -17.00
N ALA A 65 -1.38 -18.48 -17.46
CA ALA A 65 -0.30 -17.54 -17.78
C ALA A 65 -0.65 -16.63 -18.95
N LEU A 66 -1.38 -17.15 -19.95
CA LEU A 66 -1.93 -16.33 -21.04
C LEU A 66 -2.95 -15.30 -20.52
N VAL A 67 -3.88 -15.70 -19.66
CA VAL A 67 -4.86 -14.77 -19.06
C VAL A 67 -4.16 -13.68 -18.25
N LEU A 68 -3.18 -14.06 -17.42
CA LEU A 68 -2.42 -13.10 -16.61
C LEU A 68 -1.58 -12.16 -17.49
N LYS A 69 -0.92 -12.67 -18.52
CA LYS A 69 -0.18 -11.87 -19.50
C LYS A 69 -1.10 -10.87 -20.21
N THR A 70 -2.26 -11.32 -20.72
CA THR A 70 -3.23 -10.46 -21.39
C THR A 70 -3.82 -9.41 -20.45
N ALA A 71 -4.05 -9.74 -19.17
CA ALA A 71 -4.47 -8.78 -18.17
C ALA A 71 -3.40 -7.70 -17.91
N LEU A 72 -2.13 -8.10 -17.79
CA LEU A 72 -1.01 -7.17 -17.61
C LEU A 72 -0.79 -6.28 -18.85
N GLU A 73 -0.88 -6.83 -20.06
CA GLU A 73 -0.81 -6.08 -21.31
C GLU A 73 -1.98 -5.07 -21.42
N GLY A 74 -3.20 -5.48 -21.09
CA GLY A 74 -4.36 -4.58 -21.09
C GLY A 74 -4.25 -3.45 -20.07
N ILE A 75 -3.68 -3.71 -18.89
CA ILE A 75 -3.40 -2.69 -17.87
C ILE A 75 -2.30 -1.74 -18.37
N ASN A 76 -1.22 -2.26 -18.95
CA ASN A 76 -0.14 -1.45 -19.52
C ASN A 76 -0.66 -0.55 -20.65
N ASP A 77 -1.56 -1.07 -21.48
CA ASP A 77 -2.20 -0.34 -22.57
C ASP A 77 -3.10 0.80 -22.07
N ALA A 78 -3.89 0.55 -21.03
CA ALA A 78 -4.75 1.56 -20.41
C ALA A 78 -3.95 2.68 -19.73
N LEU A 79 -2.83 2.32 -19.11
CA LEU A 79 -1.98 3.27 -18.38
C LEU A 79 -0.97 3.99 -19.29
N ARG A 80 -0.83 3.56 -20.55
CA ARG A 80 0.18 4.04 -21.50
C ARG A 80 0.14 5.54 -21.75
N ALA A 81 -1.06 6.10 -21.85
CA ALA A 81 -1.26 7.53 -22.10
C ALA A 81 -0.73 8.41 -20.94
N SER A 82 -0.68 7.87 -19.73
CA SER A 82 -0.24 8.58 -18.52
C SER A 82 1.18 8.20 -18.09
N LEU A 83 1.62 6.96 -18.37
CA LEU A 83 2.84 6.37 -17.81
C LEU A 83 3.80 5.78 -18.87
N GLY A 84 3.48 5.87 -20.16
CA GLY A 84 4.33 5.43 -21.28
C GLY A 84 4.21 3.94 -21.66
N ASP A 85 4.94 3.53 -22.71
CA ASP A 85 4.84 2.21 -23.36
C ASP A 85 5.11 1.00 -22.45
N SER A 86 5.71 1.23 -21.28
CA SER A 86 6.00 0.22 -20.26
C SER A 86 5.49 0.64 -18.88
N ALA A 87 4.34 1.31 -18.80
CA ALA A 87 3.74 1.85 -17.58
C ALA A 87 3.93 1.02 -16.30
N ILE A 88 3.76 -0.31 -16.35
CA ILE A 88 3.94 -1.20 -15.19
C ILE A 88 5.43 -1.36 -14.81
N GLN A 89 6.29 -1.58 -15.80
CA GLN A 89 7.74 -1.73 -15.61
C GLN A 89 8.38 -0.38 -15.23
N SER A 90 7.95 0.71 -15.86
CA SER A 90 8.37 2.08 -15.55
C SER A 90 7.87 2.53 -14.17
N ALA A 91 6.66 2.15 -13.74
CA ALA A 91 6.21 2.39 -12.36
C ALA A 91 7.12 1.68 -11.33
N TYR A 92 7.64 0.50 -11.68
CA TYR A 92 8.57 -0.27 -10.84
C TYR A 92 10.02 0.26 -10.93
N GLU A 93 10.49 0.68 -12.11
CA GLU A 93 11.86 1.12 -12.40
C GLU A 93 12.13 2.61 -12.12
N VAL A 94 11.15 3.48 -12.35
CA VAL A 94 11.26 4.94 -12.09
C VAL A 94 11.17 5.23 -10.59
N GLY A 95 10.70 4.26 -9.79
CA GLY A 95 10.46 4.43 -8.37
C GLY A 95 9.38 5.49 -8.17
N ILE A 96 8.11 5.10 -8.35
CA ILE A 96 6.97 5.98 -7.99
C ILE A 96 7.31 6.63 -6.66
N ASP A 97 7.29 7.97 -6.64
CA ASP A 97 7.52 8.71 -5.41
C ASP A 97 6.40 8.34 -4.43
N VAL A 98 6.80 7.52 -3.45
CA VAL A 98 5.98 7.07 -2.32
C VAL A 98 6.43 7.75 -1.04
N SER A 99 7.15 8.88 -1.15
CA SER A 99 7.34 9.78 -0.02
C SER A 99 5.99 10.12 0.62
N PRO A 100 5.98 10.45 1.93
CA PRO A 100 4.77 10.91 2.60
C PRO A 100 4.06 12.03 1.84
N GLU A 101 4.81 12.98 1.29
CA GLU A 101 4.31 14.15 0.58
C GLU A 101 3.60 13.77 -0.73
N ALA A 102 4.26 12.96 -1.58
CA ALA A 102 3.69 12.54 -2.85
C ALA A 102 2.45 11.64 -2.65
N THR A 103 2.48 10.79 -1.64
CA THR A 103 1.35 9.92 -1.29
C THR A 103 0.18 10.74 -0.75
N ALA A 104 0.43 11.69 0.17
CA ALA A 104 -0.60 12.56 0.71
C ALA A 104 -1.27 13.41 -0.39
N ASN A 105 -0.46 13.99 -1.29
CA ASN A 105 -0.98 14.76 -2.42
C ASN A 105 -1.91 13.92 -3.31
N ARG A 106 -1.54 12.66 -3.58
CA ARG A 106 -2.36 11.75 -4.38
C ARG A 106 -3.69 11.43 -3.71
N ILE A 107 -3.69 11.16 -2.40
CA ILE A 107 -4.92 10.91 -1.61
C ILE A 107 -5.85 12.12 -1.67
N VAL A 108 -5.33 13.32 -1.39
CA VAL A 108 -6.14 14.55 -1.33
C VAL A 108 -6.67 14.91 -2.71
N SER A 109 -5.83 14.86 -3.75
CA SER A 109 -6.24 15.18 -5.13
C SER A 109 -7.36 14.26 -5.61
N LEU A 110 -7.24 12.95 -5.36
CA LEU A 110 -8.29 11.99 -5.72
C LEU A 110 -9.56 12.21 -4.91
N SER A 111 -9.45 12.44 -3.61
CA SER A 111 -10.61 12.58 -2.72
C SER A 111 -11.40 13.86 -3.02
N THR A 112 -10.70 14.97 -3.27
CA THR A 112 -11.32 16.28 -3.50
C THR A 112 -11.86 16.48 -4.92
N ALA A 113 -11.47 15.64 -5.89
CA ALA A 113 -11.97 15.69 -7.27
C ALA A 113 -13.50 15.57 -7.35
N PHE A 114 -14.13 14.90 -6.38
CA PHE A 114 -15.58 14.67 -6.33
C PHE A 114 -16.39 15.85 -5.79
N PHE A 115 -15.74 16.93 -5.34
CA PHE A 115 -16.45 18.05 -4.71
C PHE A 115 -17.50 18.68 -5.63
N SER A 116 -17.19 18.84 -6.91
CA SER A 116 -18.14 19.40 -7.89
C SER A 116 -19.39 18.52 -8.08
N GLN A 117 -19.26 17.20 -7.99
CA GLN A 117 -20.40 16.28 -8.04
C GLN A 117 -21.20 16.34 -6.74
N TYR A 118 -20.52 16.45 -5.59
CA TYR A 118 -21.17 16.63 -4.30
C TYR A 118 -22.07 17.88 -4.30
N GLN A 119 -21.56 19.02 -4.79
CA GLN A 119 -22.36 20.24 -4.90
C GLN A 119 -23.59 20.07 -5.80
N ALA A 120 -23.45 19.37 -6.92
CA ALA A 120 -24.54 19.19 -7.89
C ALA A 120 -25.74 18.39 -7.34
N VAL A 121 -25.54 17.61 -6.27
CA VAL A 121 -26.61 16.79 -5.65
C VAL A 121 -27.04 17.31 -4.26
N HIS A 122 -26.37 18.34 -3.73
CA HIS A 122 -26.64 18.95 -2.43
C HIS A 122 -27.04 20.43 -2.58
N ASN A 123 -28.25 20.65 -3.11
CA ASN A 123 -28.80 21.98 -3.39
C ASN A 123 -29.01 22.83 -2.12
N GLU A 124 -29.05 22.22 -0.94
CA GLU A 124 -29.13 22.92 0.34
C GLU A 124 -27.94 23.86 0.61
N PHE A 125 -26.84 23.71 -0.13
CA PHE A 125 -25.66 24.57 -0.04
C PHE A 125 -25.45 25.50 -1.24
N GLU A 126 -26.46 25.68 -2.11
CA GLU A 126 -26.34 26.48 -3.35
C GLU A 126 -25.82 27.91 -3.10
N ASP A 127 -26.29 28.55 -2.02
CA ASP A 127 -25.86 29.90 -1.61
C ASP A 127 -24.70 29.91 -0.61
N ASN A 128 -24.15 28.74 -0.26
CA ASN A 128 -23.11 28.60 0.77
C ASN A 128 -22.11 27.50 0.42
N ILE A 129 -21.28 27.80 -0.59
CA ILE A 129 -20.19 26.94 -1.06
C ILE A 129 -19.24 26.54 0.09
N GLU A 130 -19.07 27.41 1.08
CA GLU A 130 -18.24 27.17 2.25
C GLU A 130 -18.79 26.04 3.12
N ALA A 131 -20.07 26.12 3.46
CA ALA A 131 -20.75 25.05 4.16
C ALA A 131 -20.73 23.74 3.36
N ALA A 132 -20.90 23.79 2.02
CA ALA A 132 -20.78 22.61 1.16
C ALA A 132 -19.40 21.95 1.29
N ARG A 133 -18.35 22.77 1.26
CA ARG A 133 -16.96 22.34 1.32
C ARG A 133 -16.58 21.76 2.67
N THR A 134 -17.00 22.40 3.76
CA THR A 134 -16.83 21.88 5.12
C THR A 134 -17.54 20.53 5.26
N ALA A 135 -18.81 20.44 4.89
CA ALA A 135 -19.60 19.21 4.98
C ALA A 135 -18.99 18.08 4.13
N PHE A 136 -18.62 18.37 2.89
CA PHE A 136 -17.93 17.42 2.02
C PHE A 136 -16.61 16.93 2.63
N THR A 137 -15.81 17.86 3.16
CA THR A 137 -14.51 17.54 3.75
C THR A 137 -14.66 16.64 4.98
N GLU A 138 -15.68 16.87 5.81
CA GLU A 138 -15.99 16.01 6.96
C GLU A 138 -16.32 14.58 6.54
N VAL A 139 -17.12 14.40 5.48
CA VAL A 139 -17.47 13.08 4.93
C VAL A 139 -16.22 12.34 4.45
N ILE A 140 -15.40 12.97 3.60
CA ILE A 140 -14.20 12.31 3.07
C ILE A 140 -13.15 12.08 4.15
N ARG A 141 -13.04 12.98 5.15
CA ARG A 141 -12.12 12.82 6.28
C ARG A 141 -12.45 11.57 7.08
N GLY A 142 -13.72 11.32 7.39
CA GLY A 142 -14.12 10.08 8.06
C GLY A 142 -13.73 8.81 7.30
N GLY A 143 -13.88 8.81 5.96
CA GLY A 143 -13.44 7.69 5.12
C GLY A 143 -11.92 7.52 5.07
N ILE A 144 -11.18 8.62 5.02
CA ILE A 144 -9.71 8.63 5.04
C ILE A 144 -9.19 8.11 6.39
N ASP A 145 -9.75 8.58 7.50
CA ASP A 145 -9.36 8.16 8.85
C ASP A 145 -9.52 6.65 9.04
N ALA A 146 -10.68 6.10 8.60
CA ALA A 146 -10.92 4.67 8.60
C ALA A 146 -9.90 3.91 7.73
N GLY A 147 -9.65 4.39 6.51
CA GLY A 147 -8.68 3.77 5.60
C GLY A 147 -7.25 3.76 6.15
N PHE A 148 -6.81 4.82 6.82
CA PHE A 148 -5.50 4.87 7.46
C PHE A 148 -5.40 3.90 8.65
N ALA A 149 -6.45 3.81 9.47
CA ALA A 149 -6.50 2.85 10.58
C ALA A 149 -6.41 1.40 10.07
N GLU A 150 -7.23 1.04 9.09
CA GLU A 150 -7.21 -0.29 8.47
C GLU A 150 -5.87 -0.61 7.81
N ALA A 151 -5.26 0.36 7.11
CA ALA A 151 -3.95 0.18 6.50
C ALA A 151 -2.86 -0.07 7.55
N LYS A 152 -2.88 0.66 8.67
CA LYS A 152 -1.95 0.43 9.79
C LYS A 152 -2.16 -0.95 10.42
N ASP A 153 -3.40 -1.36 10.65
CA ASP A 153 -3.72 -2.68 11.21
C ASP A 153 -3.23 -3.82 10.31
N ILE A 154 -3.37 -3.68 8.98
CA ILE A 154 -2.85 -4.65 8.02
C ILE A 154 -1.32 -4.71 8.10
N LEU A 155 -0.64 -3.57 8.13
CA LEU A 155 0.83 -3.52 8.15
C LEU A 155 1.40 -4.00 9.49
N ASP A 156 0.70 -3.78 10.59
CA ASP A 156 1.02 -4.31 11.91
C ASP A 156 0.85 -5.84 11.93
N ALA A 157 -0.28 -6.35 11.41
CA ALA A 157 -0.52 -7.79 11.28
C ALA A 157 0.51 -8.51 10.38
N LEU A 158 1.12 -7.77 9.44
CA LEU A 158 2.21 -8.25 8.60
C LEU A 158 3.60 -8.13 9.25
N ASP A 159 3.68 -7.56 10.46
CA ASP A 159 4.92 -7.28 11.21
C ASP A 159 5.92 -6.40 10.43
N VAL A 160 5.39 -5.51 9.58
CA VAL A 160 6.18 -4.55 8.78
C VAL A 160 6.00 -3.09 9.23
N LEU A 161 5.07 -2.83 10.14
CA LEU A 161 4.82 -1.49 10.68
C LEU A 161 5.88 -1.11 11.74
N ASN A 162 7.10 -0.86 11.28
CA ASN A 162 8.19 -0.45 12.16
C ASN A 162 9.14 0.52 11.46
N GLY A 163 9.95 1.22 12.27
CA GLY A 163 10.96 2.17 11.79
C GLY A 163 10.38 3.20 10.82
N GLU A 164 11.03 3.32 9.66
CA GLU A 164 10.70 4.29 8.62
C GLU A 164 9.29 4.10 8.05
N ILE A 165 8.77 2.86 7.99
CA ILE A 165 7.42 2.58 7.47
C ILE A 165 6.37 3.21 8.41
N ALA A 166 6.51 2.98 9.72
CA ALA A 166 5.61 3.55 10.71
C ALA A 166 5.65 5.09 10.68
N SER A 167 6.84 5.69 10.67
CA SER A 167 6.98 7.15 10.62
C SER A 167 6.44 7.75 9.32
N ASN A 168 6.64 7.09 8.17
CA ASN A 168 6.17 7.61 6.89
C ASN A 168 4.65 7.54 6.78
N ILE A 169 4.00 6.51 7.34
CA ILE A 169 2.54 6.42 7.36
C ILE A 169 1.95 7.51 8.25
N ASP A 170 2.48 7.69 9.45
CA ASP A 170 2.02 8.75 10.36
C ASP A 170 2.22 10.12 9.71
N LYS A 171 3.37 10.35 9.06
CA LYS A 171 3.63 11.59 8.34
C LYS A 171 2.69 11.81 7.16
N THR A 172 2.38 10.75 6.41
CA THR A 172 1.42 10.83 5.29
C THR A 172 0.05 11.23 5.81
N TYR A 173 -0.40 10.61 6.91
CA TYR A 173 -1.68 10.95 7.54
C TYR A 173 -1.74 12.42 7.96
N GLU A 174 -0.72 12.91 8.67
CA GLU A 174 -0.64 14.32 9.07
C GLU A 174 -0.75 15.28 7.88
N LEU A 175 -0.01 14.99 6.81
CA LEU A 175 0.00 15.81 5.60
C LEU A 175 -1.35 15.79 4.87
N VAL A 176 -2.06 14.65 4.87
CA VAL A 176 -3.41 14.56 4.33
C VAL A 176 -4.35 15.45 5.14
N GLN A 177 -4.34 15.37 6.47
CA GLN A 177 -5.21 16.20 7.32
C GLN A 177 -4.93 17.69 7.10
N GLN A 178 -3.66 18.10 7.06
CA GLN A 178 -3.26 19.48 6.79
C GLN A 178 -3.75 19.98 5.42
N GLN A 179 -3.65 19.15 4.39
CA GLN A 179 -4.12 19.51 3.04
C GLN A 179 -5.66 19.54 2.95
N LEU A 180 -6.38 18.70 3.70
CA LEU A 180 -7.84 18.79 3.81
C LEU A 180 -8.26 20.07 4.54
N ASP A 181 -7.56 20.44 5.62
CA ASP A 181 -7.79 21.72 6.30
C ASP A 181 -7.52 22.89 5.35
N ALA A 182 -6.42 22.83 4.59
CA ALA A 182 -6.10 23.83 3.57
C ALA A 182 -7.18 23.88 2.47
N PHE A 183 -7.72 22.73 2.06
CA PHE A 183 -8.80 22.68 1.09
C PHE A 183 -10.05 23.41 1.59
N VAL A 184 -10.40 23.27 2.88
CA VAL A 184 -11.49 24.00 3.55
C VAL A 184 -11.18 25.49 3.67
N ILE A 185 -9.94 25.87 3.96
CA ILE A 185 -9.53 27.26 4.18
C ILE A 185 -9.27 28.02 2.87
N ALA A 186 -8.97 27.35 1.75
CA ALA A 186 -8.62 27.97 0.47
C ALA A 186 -9.73 28.87 -0.13
N SER A 187 -10.91 28.86 0.46
CA SER A 187 -11.99 29.82 0.22
C SER A 187 -11.88 31.15 0.97
N ASN A 188 -11.09 31.22 2.04
CA ASN A 188 -10.88 32.43 2.85
C ASN A 188 -9.87 33.41 2.23
N GLY A 189 -9.46 33.19 0.97
CA GLY A 189 -8.37 33.91 0.31
C GLY A 189 -8.68 34.31 -1.13
N LEU A 190 -9.75 35.09 -1.33
CA LEU A 190 -9.92 35.95 -2.50
C LEU A 190 -10.53 37.29 -2.04
N GLU A 191 -9.66 38.18 -1.54
CA GLU A 191 -9.79 39.64 -1.73
C GLU A 191 -8.69 40.09 -2.72
#